data_AF-A0A352ACF6-F1
#
_entry.id   AF-A0A352ACF6-F1
#
_cell.length_a   1.000
_cell.length_b   1.000
_cell.length_c   1.000
_cell.angle_alpha   90.00
_cell.angle_beta   90.00
_cell.angle_gamma   90.00
#
_symmetry.space_group_name_H-M   'P 1'
#
loop_
_entity.id
_entity.type
_entity.pdbx_description
1 polymer ?
#
loop_
_entity_poly.entity_id
_entity_poly.type
_entity_poly.pdbx_seq_one_letter_code
_entity_poly.pdbx_strand_id
1 'polypeptide(L)'
;MVLLAEPAQKRLTIQVGEIAADTTTIRSLDWDRDRFDIEFGLQNGTTYNSFLIRGEQTALVDTSHEKFRQLYLDTLKGLIDPTQINYLIISHTEPDHSGLVKDVLQLAPDITVVGSKVAIQFLEDLVHHPFQRLIVKNGDKLDLGKGHVLEFVNAPNLHWPDTIFSYDAGTQVMFTCDAFGMHYCSDSTYDENLAEIEADFRFYYDCLMGPNARSVLSALKRMEQLGEVREIATGHGPLLRYNVAELVERYRRWSQAQAKAEASVVVFYVSDYGYSDRLSQALAKGITKTGVGVEMMDLKSAEPQEVQELVNRAAGIAIAMPPVSSKSANAAVSTVLAAAKSNQLIGLFESYGGDDDPIDPLLRQFRELGLKEAFNAIRIKEIPTEAIYQLCEEAGTDMGQLLTRDRGIKQRKSLDSDLDKALGRISGGLYIITAQKGDSKSAMLASWISQASFKPLGLTIAVAKDRAIESLMQVGDRFVLNILEEGNYQKLMKHFLKRFPPGADRFEGVKTQSASNGSPILTDALAYLECHVVSRMELSDHWVVYATVDTGRVSKADALTAVHHRKVGNYY
;
A
#
# COMPACT_ATOMS: atom_id res chain seq x y z
N MET A 1 11.58 -17.63 32.47
CA MET A 1 11.15 -16.23 32.59
C MET A 1 11.35 -15.59 31.22
N VAL A 2 10.28 -15.52 30.43
CA VAL A 2 10.28 -14.66 29.24
C VAL A 2 10.19 -13.24 29.79
N LEU A 3 11.24 -12.45 29.61
CA LEU A 3 11.20 -11.01 29.87
C LEU A 3 10.20 -10.44 28.86
N LEU A 4 8.96 -10.20 29.31
CA LEU A 4 8.04 -9.33 28.60
C LEU A 4 8.70 -7.95 28.62
N ALA A 5 9.20 -7.50 27.47
CA ALA A 5 9.63 -6.13 27.30
C ALA A 5 8.45 -5.23 27.68
N GLU A 6 8.67 -4.24 28.55
CA GLU A 6 7.66 -3.22 28.82
C GLU A 6 7.25 -2.57 27.48
N PRO A 7 5.95 -2.36 27.21
CA PRO A 7 5.53 -1.74 25.97
C PRO A 7 6.14 -0.33 25.90
N ALA A 8 6.90 -0.07 24.85
CA ALA A 8 7.50 1.24 24.62
C ALA A 8 6.40 2.31 24.65
N GLN A 9 6.62 3.37 25.42
CA GLN A 9 5.69 4.49 25.49
C GLN A 9 5.58 5.14 24.10
N LYS A 10 4.41 5.03 23.46
CA LYS A 10 4.17 5.62 22.13
C LYS A 10 4.44 7.13 22.17
N ARG A 11 5.19 7.62 21.20
CA ARG A 11 5.48 9.04 21.01
C ARG A 11 4.33 9.68 20.24
N LEU A 12 3.31 10.11 20.98
CA LEU A 12 2.11 10.77 20.44
C LEU A 12 2.12 12.25 20.80
N THR A 13 1.98 13.12 19.79
CA THR A 13 1.91 14.58 19.97
C THR A 13 0.80 15.19 19.12
N ILE A 14 0.34 16.40 19.47
CA ILE A 14 -0.62 17.16 18.67
C ILE A 14 0.03 18.45 18.19
N GLN A 15 -0.17 18.78 16.91
CA GLN A 15 0.18 20.07 16.34
C GLN A 15 -1.08 20.77 15.85
N VAL A 16 -1.20 22.06 16.15
CA VAL A 16 -2.31 22.91 15.67
C VAL A 16 -1.72 24.07 14.88
N GLY A 17 -2.36 24.42 13.76
CA GLY A 17 -1.94 25.56 12.95
C GLY A 17 -3.07 26.09 12.07
N GLU A 18 -3.02 27.38 11.76
CA GLU A 18 -3.87 27.98 10.73
C GLU A 18 -3.32 27.62 9.35
N ILE A 19 -4.19 27.09 8.48
CA ILE A 19 -3.80 26.69 7.13
C ILE A 19 -4.41 27.59 6.07
N ALA A 20 -5.57 28.16 6.33
CA ALA A 20 -6.17 29.19 5.48
C ALA A 20 -7.00 30.15 6.33
N ALA A 21 -7.59 31.17 5.72
CA ALA A 21 -8.53 32.05 6.42
C ALA A 21 -9.61 31.20 7.12
N ASP A 22 -9.80 31.41 8.42
CA ASP A 22 -10.77 30.73 9.27
C ASP A 22 -10.66 29.17 9.33
N THR A 23 -9.60 28.59 8.77
CA THR A 23 -9.38 27.13 8.73
C THR A 23 -8.15 26.74 9.55
N THR A 24 -8.36 25.93 10.58
CA THR A 24 -7.33 25.41 11.47
C THR A 24 -7.17 23.91 11.28
N THR A 25 -5.93 23.41 11.17
CA THR A 25 -5.65 21.97 11.22
C THR A 25 -5.36 21.51 12.66
N ILE A 26 -5.81 20.30 13.01
CA ILE A 26 -5.39 19.56 14.20
C ILE A 26 -4.73 18.29 13.69
N ARG A 27 -3.39 18.23 13.78
CA ARG A 27 -2.58 17.10 13.34
C ARG A 27 -2.21 16.24 14.52
N SER A 28 -2.62 14.98 14.49
CA SER A 28 -2.27 13.97 15.49
C SER A 28 -1.03 13.21 15.04
N LEU A 29 0.13 13.59 15.54
CA LEU A 29 1.44 13.09 15.12
C LEU A 29 1.78 11.80 15.89
N ASP A 30 1.86 10.67 15.16
CA ASP A 30 2.43 9.42 15.66
C ASP A 30 3.82 9.23 15.07
N TRP A 31 4.83 9.42 15.92
CA TRP A 31 6.23 9.32 15.52
C TRP A 31 6.72 7.88 15.39
N ASP A 32 5.95 6.93 15.91
CA ASP A 32 6.28 5.52 15.83
C ASP A 32 5.47 4.87 14.70
N ARG A 33 5.92 3.69 14.25
CA ARG A 33 5.11 2.89 13.35
C ARG A 33 3.80 2.57 14.04
N ASP A 34 2.68 3.04 13.50
CA ASP A 34 1.37 2.90 14.14
C ASP A 34 1.01 1.42 14.35
N ARG A 35 1.09 0.65 13.24
CA ARG A 35 0.67 -0.73 13.16
C ARG A 35 1.40 -1.47 12.03
N PHE A 36 1.29 -2.78 12.04
CA PHE A 36 1.84 -3.64 11.01
C PHE A 36 0.86 -3.75 9.84
N ASP A 37 0.77 -2.71 9.02
CA ASP A 37 0.16 -2.80 7.70
C ASP A 37 1.17 -2.44 6.61
N ILE A 38 0.83 -2.76 5.36
CA ILE A 38 1.77 -2.75 4.24
C ILE A 38 2.20 -1.34 3.87
N GLU A 39 1.29 -0.38 3.98
CA GLU A 39 1.45 1.04 3.74
C GLU A 39 2.40 1.72 4.74
N PHE A 40 2.60 1.14 5.93
CA PHE A 40 3.58 1.62 6.93
C PHE A 40 4.99 1.01 6.73
N GLY A 41 5.26 0.39 5.58
CA GLY A 41 6.50 -0.33 5.31
C GLY A 41 7.79 0.47 5.45
N LEU A 42 7.74 1.80 5.30
CA LEU A 42 8.91 2.71 5.41
C LEU A 42 9.21 3.17 6.84
N GLN A 43 8.30 2.94 7.79
CA GLN A 43 8.50 3.17 9.22
C GLN A 43 8.84 4.63 9.63
N ASN A 44 8.40 5.62 8.84
CA ASN A 44 8.60 7.04 9.10
C ASN A 44 7.49 7.68 9.98
N GLY A 45 6.69 6.87 10.68
CA GLY A 45 5.52 7.34 11.43
C GLY A 45 4.37 7.80 10.53
N THR A 46 3.35 8.44 11.11
CA THR A 46 2.23 9.04 10.37
C THR A 46 1.59 10.20 11.12
N THR A 47 0.64 10.88 10.50
CA THR A 47 -0.27 11.80 11.18
C THR A 47 -1.73 11.45 10.90
N TYR A 48 -2.65 11.90 11.75
CA TYR A 48 -4.11 11.88 11.51
C TYR A 48 -4.60 13.31 11.60
N ASN A 49 -4.86 13.90 10.45
CA ASN A 49 -5.14 15.32 10.30
C ASN A 49 -6.65 15.54 10.20
N SER A 50 -7.16 16.47 11.01
CA SER A 50 -8.54 16.96 10.94
C SER A 50 -8.54 18.48 10.81
N PHE A 51 -9.68 19.06 10.46
CA PHE A 51 -9.75 20.48 10.10
C PHE A 51 -10.99 21.16 10.66
N LEU A 52 -10.82 22.33 11.27
CA LEU A 52 -11.90 23.14 11.83
C LEU A 52 -12.06 24.42 10.99
N ILE A 53 -13.20 24.55 10.33
CA ILE A 53 -13.53 25.66 9.40
C ILE A 53 -14.58 26.56 10.06
N ARG A 54 -14.28 27.85 10.23
CA ARG A 54 -15.11 28.80 11.01
C ARG A 54 -15.78 29.88 10.16
N GLY A 55 -16.88 29.51 9.51
CA GLY A 55 -17.77 30.45 8.83
C GLY A 55 -18.71 31.20 9.78
N GLU A 56 -19.93 31.49 9.30
CA GLU A 56 -21.10 31.77 10.16
C GLU A 56 -21.58 30.48 10.84
N GLN A 57 -21.44 29.35 10.15
CA GLN A 57 -21.54 28.01 10.68
C GLN A 57 -20.15 27.36 10.75
N THR A 58 -19.93 26.50 11.74
CA THR A 58 -18.65 25.83 11.95
C THR A 58 -18.72 24.38 11.51
N ALA A 59 -17.71 23.93 10.77
CA ALA A 59 -17.55 22.54 10.38
C ALA A 59 -16.24 21.95 10.93
N LEU A 60 -16.32 20.71 11.42
CA LEU A 60 -15.17 19.86 11.68
C LEU A 60 -15.10 18.81 10.56
N VAL A 61 -13.96 18.72 9.86
CA VAL A 61 -13.68 17.74 8.82
C VAL A 61 -12.80 16.64 9.41
N ASP A 62 -13.33 15.42 9.36
CA ASP A 62 -12.80 14.19 9.94
C ASP A 62 -12.49 14.31 11.44
N THR A 63 -12.01 13.22 12.03
CA THR A 63 -11.54 13.18 13.41
C THR A 63 -10.12 12.62 13.48
N SER A 64 -9.81 11.81 14.48
CA SER A 64 -8.49 11.23 14.66
C SER A 64 -8.61 9.77 15.10
N HIS A 65 -7.49 9.09 15.15
CA HIS A 65 -7.40 7.72 15.62
C HIS A 65 -7.68 7.66 17.13
N GLU A 66 -8.38 6.61 17.58
CA GLU A 66 -8.71 6.36 18.99
C GLU A 66 -7.53 6.51 19.98
N LYS A 67 -6.29 6.18 19.58
CA LYS A 67 -5.11 6.33 20.45
C LYS A 67 -4.81 7.78 20.85
N PHE A 68 -5.32 8.75 20.09
CA PHE A 68 -5.23 10.18 20.39
C PHE A 68 -6.41 10.72 21.18
N ARG A 69 -7.42 9.89 21.54
CA ARG A 69 -8.69 10.33 22.15
C ARG A 69 -8.53 11.47 23.14
N GLN A 70 -7.70 11.31 24.17
CA GLN A 70 -7.53 12.34 25.19
C GLN A 70 -6.87 13.60 24.63
N LEU A 71 -5.72 13.47 23.96
CA LEU A 71 -4.97 14.59 23.39
C LEU A 71 -5.81 15.39 22.39
N TYR A 72 -6.54 14.69 21.53
CA TYR A 72 -7.40 15.28 20.49
C TYR A 72 -8.59 16.02 21.10
N LEU A 73 -9.33 15.39 22.01
CA LEU A 73 -10.54 16.00 22.59
C LEU A 73 -10.19 17.20 23.49
N ASP A 74 -9.07 17.15 24.22
CA ASP A 74 -8.59 18.30 25.01
C ASP A 74 -8.18 19.45 24.10
N THR A 75 -7.49 19.15 22.99
CA THR A 75 -7.13 20.15 21.98
C THR A 75 -8.37 20.78 21.34
N LEU A 76 -9.34 19.96 20.93
CA LEU A 76 -10.58 20.44 20.31
C LEU A 76 -11.34 21.38 21.26
N LYS A 77 -11.51 21.01 22.53
CA LYS A 77 -12.15 21.84 23.56
C LYS A 77 -11.39 23.15 23.83
N GLY A 78 -10.07 23.15 23.66
CA GLY A 78 -9.25 24.34 23.75
C GLY A 78 -9.42 25.29 22.57
N LEU A 79 -9.83 24.79 21.41
CA LEU A 79 -9.99 25.55 20.17
C LEU A 79 -11.42 26.06 19.94
N ILE A 80 -12.42 25.36 20.47
CA ILE A 80 -13.84 25.70 20.35
C ILE A 80 -14.65 24.98 21.42
N ASP A 81 -15.79 25.56 21.84
CA ASP A 81 -16.84 24.81 22.52
C ASP A 81 -17.44 23.81 21.51
N PRO A 82 -17.30 22.48 21.71
CA PRO A 82 -17.76 21.50 20.73
C PRO A 82 -19.24 21.63 20.37
N THR A 83 -20.08 22.15 21.26
CA THR A 83 -21.52 22.37 21.00
C THR A 83 -21.80 23.44 19.94
N GLN A 84 -20.80 24.26 19.60
CA GLN A 84 -20.87 25.28 18.54
C GLN A 84 -20.54 24.73 17.14
N ILE A 85 -20.11 23.48 17.04
CA ILE A 85 -19.83 22.84 15.76
C ILE A 85 -21.16 22.42 15.13
N ASN A 86 -21.50 22.99 13.98
CA ASN A 86 -22.76 22.71 13.28
C ASN A 86 -22.67 21.44 12.45
N TYR A 87 -21.51 21.19 11.83
CA TYR A 87 -21.30 20.08 10.91
C TYR A 87 -20.08 19.25 11.27
N LEU A 88 -20.24 17.92 11.27
CA LEU A 88 -19.13 16.96 11.26
C LEU A 88 -19.07 16.32 9.88
N ILE A 89 -18.15 16.78 9.04
CA ILE A 89 -17.94 16.26 7.70
C ILE A 89 -17.03 15.04 7.81
N ILE A 90 -17.51 13.87 7.37
CA ILE A 90 -16.74 12.63 7.32
C ILE A 90 -16.43 12.32 5.86
N SER A 91 -15.17 12.54 5.50
CA SER A 91 -14.64 12.24 4.18
C SER A 91 -14.41 10.76 3.99
N HIS A 92 -14.07 10.05 5.07
CA HIS A 92 -13.78 8.63 5.07
C HIS A 92 -14.02 7.99 6.45
N THR A 93 -14.57 6.77 6.48
CA THR A 93 -14.96 6.10 7.72
C THR A 93 -13.94 5.12 8.29
N GLU A 94 -12.76 4.93 7.69
CA GLU A 94 -11.73 4.08 8.31
C GLU A 94 -11.41 4.59 9.74
N PRO A 95 -11.30 3.70 10.76
CA PRO A 95 -11.24 4.11 12.17
C PRO A 95 -10.08 5.02 12.57
N ASP A 96 -9.07 5.17 11.72
CA ASP A 96 -7.95 6.07 11.96
C ASP A 96 -8.27 7.54 11.68
N HIS A 97 -9.31 7.82 10.87
CA HIS A 97 -9.88 9.16 10.67
C HIS A 97 -11.23 9.34 11.36
N SER A 98 -11.98 8.26 11.56
CA SER A 98 -13.34 8.29 12.11
C SER A 98 -13.43 7.82 13.58
N GLY A 99 -12.31 7.40 14.17
CA GLY A 99 -12.28 6.71 15.47
C GLY A 99 -12.84 7.49 16.65
N LEU A 100 -12.94 8.83 16.54
CA LEU A 100 -13.47 9.71 17.59
C LEU A 100 -14.83 10.32 17.24
N VAL A 101 -15.50 9.88 16.16
CA VAL A 101 -16.83 10.38 15.78
C VAL A 101 -17.83 10.22 16.92
N LYS A 102 -17.83 9.05 17.59
CA LYS A 102 -18.71 8.79 18.73
C LYS A 102 -18.47 9.76 19.89
N ASP A 103 -17.22 10.07 20.19
CA ASP A 103 -16.85 11.04 21.24
C ASP A 103 -17.32 12.46 20.87
N VAL A 104 -17.16 12.87 19.61
CA VAL A 104 -17.64 14.17 19.13
C VAL A 104 -19.17 14.27 19.23
N LEU A 105 -19.90 13.23 18.83
CA LEU A 105 -21.37 13.18 18.96
C LEU A 105 -21.84 13.27 20.42
N GLN A 106 -21.06 12.76 21.39
CA GLN A 106 -21.37 12.90 22.81
C GLN A 106 -21.14 14.33 23.31
N LEU A 107 -20.15 15.03 22.77
CA LEU A 107 -19.85 16.42 23.11
C LEU A 107 -20.79 17.42 22.41
N ALA A 108 -21.27 17.08 21.22
CA ALA A 108 -22.14 17.92 20.39
C ALA A 108 -23.34 17.10 19.84
N PRO A 109 -24.38 16.84 20.66
CA PRO A 109 -25.48 15.94 20.27
C PRO A 109 -26.32 16.44 19.09
N ASP A 110 -26.35 17.75 18.87
CA ASP A 110 -27.14 18.41 17.83
C ASP A 110 -26.35 18.61 16.51
N ILE A 111 -25.09 18.15 16.45
CA ILE A 111 -24.26 18.26 15.25
C ILE A 111 -24.86 17.46 14.08
N THR A 112 -24.78 18.01 12.87
CA THR A 112 -25.17 17.31 11.64
C THR A 112 -23.96 16.61 11.04
N VAL A 113 -24.00 15.28 10.95
CA VAL A 113 -22.97 14.48 10.28
C VAL A 113 -23.19 14.55 8.76
N VAL A 114 -22.18 15.04 8.03
CA VAL A 114 -22.22 15.19 6.57
C VAL A 114 -21.31 14.15 5.94
N GLY A 115 -21.78 13.41 4.94
CA GLY A 115 -20.96 12.40 4.28
C GLY A 115 -21.65 11.77 3.08
N SER A 116 -20.93 10.89 2.37
CA SER A 116 -21.53 10.10 1.30
C SER A 116 -22.60 9.14 1.85
N LYS A 117 -23.47 8.63 0.98
CA LYS A 117 -24.49 7.65 1.38
C LYS A 117 -23.86 6.43 2.06
N VAL A 118 -22.73 5.95 1.53
CA VAL A 118 -22.02 4.78 2.05
C VAL A 118 -21.33 5.11 3.38
N ALA A 119 -20.71 6.30 3.50
CA ALA A 119 -20.11 6.76 4.75
C ALA A 119 -21.13 6.79 5.89
N ILE A 120 -22.32 7.36 5.65
CA ILE A 120 -23.39 7.41 6.64
C ILE A 120 -23.85 6.01 7.05
N GLN A 121 -23.96 5.08 6.09
CA GLN A 121 -24.32 3.69 6.38
C GLN A 121 -23.26 3.00 7.25
N PHE A 122 -21.98 3.17 6.94
CA PHE A 122 -20.89 2.59 7.74
C PHE A 122 -20.84 3.21 9.15
N LEU A 123 -21.03 4.52 9.28
CA LEU A 123 -21.07 5.16 10.60
C LEU A 123 -22.25 4.71 11.48
N GLU A 124 -23.41 4.39 10.90
CA GLU A 124 -24.53 3.81 11.66
C GLU A 124 -24.14 2.47 12.28
N ASP A 125 -23.41 1.64 11.53
CA ASP A 125 -22.87 0.35 11.98
C ASP A 125 -21.72 0.52 12.99
N LEU A 126 -20.93 1.59 12.93
CA LEU A 126 -19.79 1.81 13.85
C LEU A 126 -20.20 2.49 15.17
N VAL A 127 -21.07 3.50 15.11
CA VAL A 127 -21.42 4.34 16.26
C VAL A 127 -22.53 3.71 17.11
N HIS A 128 -23.46 2.99 16.49
CA HIS A 128 -24.65 2.41 17.11
C HIS A 128 -25.48 3.42 17.93
N HIS A 129 -25.51 4.67 17.50
CA HIS A 129 -26.30 5.75 18.10
C HIS A 129 -26.92 6.60 16.99
N PRO A 130 -28.20 7.03 17.10
CA PRO A 130 -28.79 7.94 16.13
C PRO A 130 -28.08 9.30 16.13
N PHE A 131 -27.87 9.87 14.95
CA PHE A 131 -27.34 11.23 14.77
C PHE A 131 -28.05 11.94 13.63
N GLN A 132 -28.05 13.28 13.64
CA GLN A 132 -28.53 14.07 12.50
C GLN A 132 -27.58 13.89 11.33
N ARG A 133 -28.11 13.79 10.11
CA ARG A 133 -27.31 13.49 8.92
C ARG A 133 -27.68 14.31 7.71
N LEU A 134 -26.68 14.63 6.90
CA LEU A 134 -26.79 15.21 5.57
C LEU A 134 -26.02 14.32 4.59
N ILE A 135 -26.75 13.63 3.71
CA ILE A 135 -26.13 12.82 2.65
C ILE A 135 -25.81 13.75 1.48
N VAL A 136 -24.55 13.77 1.07
CA VAL A 136 -24.05 14.58 -0.05
C VAL A 136 -23.58 13.71 -1.22
N LYS A 137 -23.66 14.28 -2.42
CA LYS A 137 -23.23 13.71 -3.70
C LYS A 137 -22.27 14.67 -4.41
N ASN A 138 -21.71 14.19 -5.52
CA ASN A 138 -20.82 15.01 -6.35
C ASN A 138 -21.50 16.32 -6.79
N GLY A 139 -20.87 17.46 -6.52
CA GLY A 139 -21.35 18.79 -6.87
C GLY A 139 -22.36 19.39 -5.90
N ASP A 140 -22.79 18.65 -4.87
CA ASP A 140 -23.58 19.24 -3.78
C ASP A 140 -22.73 20.27 -3.03
N LYS A 141 -23.40 21.26 -2.45
CA LYS A 141 -22.74 22.39 -1.76
C LYS A 141 -23.25 22.55 -0.33
N LEU A 142 -22.34 22.90 0.56
CA LEU A 142 -22.62 23.29 1.93
C LEU A 142 -22.04 24.69 2.19
N ASP A 143 -22.92 25.67 2.39
CA ASP A 143 -22.53 27.05 2.69
C ASP A 143 -22.37 27.24 4.20
N LEU A 144 -21.13 27.47 4.62
CA LEU A 144 -20.80 27.77 6.01
C LEU A 144 -20.82 29.28 6.29
N GLY A 145 -21.01 30.14 5.29
CA GLY A 145 -20.91 31.60 5.41
C GLY A 145 -19.47 32.11 5.33
N LYS A 146 -19.30 33.44 5.35
CA LYS A 146 -18.00 34.13 5.17
C LYS A 146 -17.20 33.73 3.90
N GLY A 147 -17.89 33.23 2.87
CA GLY A 147 -17.26 32.78 1.62
C GLY A 147 -16.83 31.31 1.63
N HIS A 148 -17.00 30.58 2.73
CA HIS A 148 -16.77 29.14 2.79
C HIS A 148 -17.95 28.37 2.22
N VAL A 149 -17.87 28.04 0.93
CA VAL A 149 -18.85 27.19 0.24
C VAL A 149 -18.15 25.90 -0.14
N LEU A 150 -18.42 24.84 0.62
CA LEU A 150 -17.84 23.53 0.42
C LEU A 150 -18.57 22.81 -0.72
N GLU A 151 -17.87 22.46 -1.79
CA GLU A 151 -18.38 21.62 -2.87
C GLU A 151 -17.82 20.20 -2.76
N PHE A 152 -18.69 19.19 -2.78
CA PHE A 152 -18.30 17.81 -2.55
C PHE A 152 -17.92 17.08 -3.84
N VAL A 153 -16.83 16.30 -3.82
CA VAL A 153 -16.38 15.48 -4.96
C VAL A 153 -16.47 14.02 -4.58
N ASN A 154 -17.29 13.27 -5.31
CA ASN A 154 -17.37 11.83 -5.08
C ASN A 154 -16.07 11.17 -5.51
N ALA A 155 -15.49 10.32 -4.66
CA ALA A 155 -14.19 9.70 -4.86
C ALA A 155 -14.18 8.22 -4.41
N PRO A 156 -15.18 7.41 -4.79
CA PRO A 156 -15.36 6.09 -4.23
C PRO A 156 -14.20 5.17 -4.58
N ASN A 157 -13.91 4.26 -3.66
CA ASN A 157 -12.82 3.28 -3.72
C ASN A 157 -11.42 3.94 -3.71
N LEU A 158 -11.28 5.11 -3.06
CA LEU A 158 -9.99 5.81 -2.83
C LEU A 158 -9.70 5.97 -1.32
N HIS A 159 -9.47 4.91 -0.56
CA HIS A 159 -9.41 3.50 -1.01
C HIS A 159 -10.65 2.68 -0.67
N TRP A 160 -11.53 3.16 0.21
CA TRP A 160 -12.81 2.53 0.52
C TRP A 160 -13.99 3.11 -0.29
N PRO A 161 -15.12 2.40 -0.40
CA PRO A 161 -16.27 2.82 -1.20
C PRO A 161 -16.95 4.12 -0.72
N ASP A 162 -16.71 4.54 0.53
CA ASP A 162 -17.36 5.69 1.15
C ASP A 162 -16.71 7.05 0.87
N THR A 163 -15.49 7.06 0.33
CA THR A 163 -14.65 8.25 0.24
C THR A 163 -15.30 9.39 -0.55
N ILE A 164 -15.30 10.59 0.04
CA ILE A 164 -15.74 11.85 -0.57
C ILE A 164 -14.78 13.00 -0.19
N PHE A 165 -14.40 13.82 -1.18
CA PHE A 165 -13.59 15.02 -0.92
C PHE A 165 -14.48 16.25 -0.72
N SER A 166 -13.96 17.25 -0.02
CA SER A 166 -14.63 18.53 0.18
C SER A 166 -13.73 19.66 -0.31
N TYR A 167 -14.21 20.52 -1.20
CA TYR A 167 -13.45 21.66 -1.72
C TYR A 167 -14.04 22.97 -1.21
N ASP A 168 -13.25 23.75 -0.46
CA ASP A 168 -13.63 25.09 -0.06
C ASP A 168 -13.25 26.12 -1.13
N ALA A 169 -14.25 26.61 -1.86
CA ALA A 169 -14.02 27.59 -2.92
C ALA A 169 -13.49 28.94 -2.40
N GLY A 170 -13.76 29.30 -1.14
CA GLY A 170 -13.31 30.56 -0.56
C GLY A 170 -11.81 30.59 -0.27
N THR A 171 -11.27 29.44 0.17
CA THR A 171 -9.85 29.30 0.53
C THR A 171 -9.03 28.51 -0.48
N GLN A 172 -9.68 27.88 -1.47
CA GLN A 172 -9.08 26.99 -2.47
C GLN A 172 -8.39 25.75 -1.85
N VAL A 173 -8.88 25.30 -0.69
CA VAL A 173 -8.38 24.12 0.03
C VAL A 173 -9.26 22.91 -0.33
N MET A 174 -8.62 21.80 -0.70
CA MET A 174 -9.27 20.51 -0.93
C MET A 174 -8.97 19.55 0.22
N PHE A 175 -9.98 19.08 0.93
CA PHE A 175 -9.87 18.07 1.98
C PHE A 175 -10.08 16.68 1.36
N THR A 176 -9.04 15.84 1.38
CA THR A 176 -9.00 14.59 0.61
C THR A 176 -8.87 13.34 1.46
N CYS A 177 -8.71 13.48 2.79
CA CYS A 177 -8.41 12.37 3.69
C CYS A 177 -7.23 11.55 3.13
N ASP A 178 -7.40 10.25 2.85
CA ASP A 178 -6.32 9.39 2.35
C ASP A 178 -5.73 9.81 0.99
N ALA A 179 -6.55 10.30 0.06
CA ALA A 179 -6.04 10.62 -1.27
C ALA A 179 -4.99 11.74 -1.20
N PHE A 180 -3.87 11.53 -1.90
CA PHE A 180 -2.65 12.35 -1.84
C PHE A 180 -1.92 12.37 -0.48
N GLY A 181 -2.34 11.55 0.49
CA GLY A 181 -1.65 11.38 1.76
C GLY A 181 -0.34 10.60 1.66
N MET A 182 0.34 10.50 2.80
CA MET A 182 1.51 9.65 2.98
C MET A 182 1.74 9.35 4.47
N HIS A 183 2.29 8.18 4.78
CA HIS A 183 2.72 7.87 6.15
C HIS A 183 4.13 8.44 6.40
N TYR A 184 4.14 9.70 6.82
CA TYR A 184 5.36 10.43 7.15
C TYR A 184 5.08 11.41 8.30
N CYS A 185 5.68 11.17 9.45
CA CYS A 185 5.56 12.06 10.61
C CYS A 185 6.74 13.04 10.67
N SER A 186 6.43 14.32 10.69
CA SER A 186 7.42 15.38 10.89
C SER A 186 6.79 16.62 11.52
N ASP A 187 7.64 17.50 12.05
CA ASP A 187 7.21 18.81 12.56
C ASP A 187 6.72 19.75 11.45
N SER A 188 7.11 19.53 10.20
CA SER A 188 6.66 20.35 9.07
C SER A 188 5.17 20.10 8.80
N THR A 189 4.40 21.19 8.79
CA THR A 189 2.97 21.18 8.42
C THR A 189 2.78 20.90 6.93
N TYR A 190 3.72 21.33 6.09
CA TYR A 190 3.61 21.31 4.64
C TYR A 190 4.73 20.50 3.98
N ASP A 191 4.56 20.25 2.69
CA ASP A 191 5.47 19.56 1.78
C ASP A 191 6.71 20.39 1.39
N GLU A 192 7.42 20.94 2.39
CA GLU A 192 8.55 21.86 2.20
C GLU A 192 9.76 21.21 1.50
N ASN A 193 10.05 19.95 1.81
CA ASN A 193 11.16 19.20 1.23
C ASN A 193 10.67 17.97 0.46
N LEU A 194 10.46 18.14 -0.84
CA LEU A 194 9.96 17.08 -1.71
C LEU A 194 10.85 15.82 -1.69
N ALA A 195 12.17 15.98 -1.58
CA ALA A 195 13.11 14.85 -1.60
C ALA A 195 12.99 13.94 -0.37
N GLU A 196 12.56 14.48 0.77
CA GLU A 196 12.38 13.71 2.01
C GLU A 196 11.08 12.90 2.00
N ILE A 197 10.04 13.38 1.32
CA ILE A 197 8.70 12.79 1.34
C ILE A 197 8.36 11.96 0.10
N GLU A 198 9.16 12.06 -0.96
CA GLU A 198 8.88 11.43 -2.26
C GLU A 198 8.73 9.91 -2.17
N ALA A 199 9.54 9.25 -1.34
CA ALA A 199 9.48 7.80 -1.16
C ALA A 199 8.17 7.38 -0.50
N ASP A 200 7.77 8.04 0.59
CA ASP A 200 6.53 7.77 1.33
C ASP A 200 5.30 8.09 0.50
N PHE A 201 5.30 9.21 -0.23
CA PHE A 201 4.21 9.57 -1.14
C PHE A 201 4.01 8.54 -2.25
N ARG A 202 5.09 8.07 -2.88
CA ARG A 202 4.98 7.02 -3.90
C ARG A 202 4.53 5.69 -3.30
N PHE A 203 5.09 5.30 -2.17
CA PHE A 203 4.79 4.02 -1.53
C PHE A 203 3.33 3.96 -1.05
N TYR A 204 2.84 5.06 -0.48
CA TYR A 204 1.44 5.22 -0.08
C TYR A 204 0.49 5.09 -1.28
N TYR A 205 0.82 5.76 -2.40
CA TYR A 205 0.08 5.58 -3.65
C TYR A 205 0.08 4.12 -4.11
N ASP A 206 1.24 3.46 -4.18
CA ASP A 206 1.34 2.09 -4.71
C ASP A 206 0.52 1.09 -3.87
N CYS A 207 0.39 1.32 -2.56
CA CYS A 207 -0.37 0.46 -1.65
C CYS A 207 -1.88 0.74 -1.71
N LEU A 208 -2.29 2.00 -1.61
CA LEU A 208 -3.70 2.35 -1.34
C LEU A 208 -4.45 2.84 -2.58
N MET A 209 -3.78 3.54 -3.48
CA MET A 209 -4.43 4.23 -4.61
C MET A 209 -4.20 3.52 -5.95
N GLY A 210 -3.02 2.93 -6.12
CA GLY A 210 -2.59 2.18 -7.30
C GLY A 210 -3.56 1.06 -7.70
N PRO A 211 -4.08 0.25 -6.75
CA PRO A 211 -5.07 -0.77 -7.07
C PRO A 211 -6.37 -0.24 -7.68
N ASN A 212 -6.72 1.03 -7.49
CA ASN A 212 -7.93 1.65 -8.02
C ASN A 212 -7.62 2.86 -8.91
N ALA A 213 -6.55 2.76 -9.71
CA ALA A 213 -6.07 3.81 -10.60
C ALA A 213 -7.15 4.46 -11.49
N ARG A 214 -8.17 3.70 -11.94
CA ARG A 214 -9.28 4.26 -12.72
C ARG A 214 -10.16 5.20 -11.88
N SER A 215 -10.40 4.87 -10.62
CA SER A 215 -11.10 5.75 -9.66
C SER A 215 -10.31 7.02 -9.41
N VAL A 216 -8.97 6.94 -9.30
CA VAL A 216 -8.09 8.11 -9.17
C VAL A 216 -8.28 9.05 -10.37
N LEU A 217 -8.22 8.52 -11.60
CA LEU A 217 -8.41 9.32 -12.82
C LEU A 217 -9.80 9.96 -12.89
N SER A 218 -10.83 9.25 -12.41
CA SER A 218 -12.20 9.77 -12.33
C SER A 218 -12.31 10.92 -11.33
N ALA A 219 -11.72 10.78 -10.14
CA ALA A 219 -11.67 11.83 -9.13
C ALA A 219 -10.89 13.05 -9.62
N LEU A 220 -9.71 12.86 -10.23
CA LEU A 220 -8.93 13.95 -10.84
C LEU A 220 -9.73 14.74 -11.89
N LYS A 221 -10.48 14.05 -12.75
CA LYS A 221 -11.35 14.68 -13.75
C LYS A 221 -12.47 15.52 -13.11
N ARG A 222 -12.99 15.10 -11.96
CA ARG A 222 -14.01 15.88 -11.22
C ARG A 222 -13.37 17.08 -10.53
N MET A 223 -12.18 16.91 -9.93
CA MET A 223 -11.41 18.00 -9.32
C MET A 223 -11.10 19.12 -10.33
N GLU A 224 -10.80 18.78 -11.59
CA GLU A 224 -10.58 19.76 -12.68
C GLU A 224 -11.78 20.70 -12.93
N GLN A 225 -12.98 20.38 -12.44
CA GLN A 225 -14.19 21.18 -12.62
C GLN A 225 -14.41 22.24 -11.54
N LEU A 226 -13.68 22.17 -10.41
CA LEU A 226 -13.91 22.99 -9.22
C LEU A 226 -13.20 24.35 -9.22
N GLY A 227 -12.21 24.52 -10.10
CA GLY A 227 -11.33 25.69 -10.13
C GLY A 227 -9.91 25.36 -9.66
N GLU A 228 -9.18 26.39 -9.25
CA GLU A 228 -7.81 26.24 -8.75
C GLU A 228 -7.79 25.63 -7.34
N VAL A 229 -7.06 24.53 -7.19
CA VAL A 229 -6.75 23.94 -5.87
C VAL A 229 -5.37 24.42 -5.45
N ARG A 230 -5.33 25.34 -4.48
CA ARG A 230 -4.08 25.91 -3.97
C ARG A 230 -3.41 25.00 -2.94
N GLU A 231 -4.21 24.23 -2.22
CA GLU A 231 -3.76 23.37 -1.14
C GLU A 231 -4.60 22.10 -1.08
N ILE A 232 -3.93 20.96 -0.81
CA ILE A 232 -4.58 19.70 -0.50
C ILE A 232 -4.33 19.37 0.97
N ALA A 233 -5.41 19.39 1.74
CA ALA A 233 -5.46 19.04 3.14
C ALA A 233 -5.68 17.52 3.28
N THR A 234 -4.57 16.79 3.36
CA THR A 234 -4.52 15.33 3.46
C THR A 234 -4.80 14.85 4.88
N GLY A 235 -5.34 13.64 5.03
CA GLY A 235 -5.56 12.96 6.31
C GLY A 235 -4.27 12.44 6.94
N HIS A 236 -3.25 12.14 6.12
CA HIS A 236 -1.94 11.67 6.59
C HIS A 236 -0.77 12.46 6.00
N GLY A 237 0.23 12.69 6.85
CA GLY A 237 1.49 13.32 6.48
C GLY A 237 1.41 14.85 6.47
N PRO A 238 2.37 15.52 5.82
CA PRO A 238 2.28 16.95 5.56
C PRO A 238 1.14 17.27 4.58
N LEU A 239 0.55 18.46 4.74
CA LEU A 239 -0.40 19.04 3.80
C LEU A 239 0.35 19.46 2.52
N LEU A 240 -0.32 19.41 1.37
CA LEU A 240 0.33 19.76 0.10
C LEU A 240 0.00 21.20 -0.27
N ARG A 241 1.04 22.05 -0.36
CA ARG A 241 0.91 23.46 -0.73
C ARG A 241 1.96 23.87 -1.76
N TYR A 242 3.21 23.45 -1.57
CA TYR A 242 4.32 23.90 -2.39
C TYR A 242 4.49 23.08 -3.67
N ASN A 243 4.04 21.82 -3.67
CA ASN A 243 4.21 20.89 -4.78
C ASN A 243 2.88 20.28 -5.28
N VAL A 244 1.73 20.91 -5.01
CA VAL A 244 0.39 20.40 -5.40
C VAL A 244 0.36 19.97 -6.87
N ALA A 245 0.80 20.83 -7.80
CA ALA A 245 0.77 20.52 -9.23
C ALA A 245 1.63 19.30 -9.59
N GLU A 246 2.84 19.19 -9.05
CA GLU A 246 3.76 18.07 -9.31
C GLU A 246 3.22 16.77 -8.71
N LEU A 247 2.74 16.80 -7.47
CA LEU A 247 2.24 15.62 -6.75
C LEU A 247 0.92 15.10 -7.35
N VAL A 248 0.03 15.98 -7.78
CA VAL A 248 -1.18 15.62 -8.52
C VAL A 248 -0.84 15.01 -9.88
N GLU A 249 0.13 15.58 -10.60
CA GLU A 249 0.56 15.03 -11.90
C GLU A 249 1.27 13.69 -11.76
N ARG A 250 1.99 13.44 -10.66
CA ARG A 250 2.52 12.11 -10.32
C ARG A 250 1.40 11.08 -10.19
N TYR A 251 0.38 11.36 -9.37
CA TYR A 251 -0.80 10.49 -9.26
C TYR A 251 -1.41 10.22 -10.63
N ARG A 252 -1.59 11.26 -11.46
CA ARG A 252 -2.12 11.11 -12.82
C ARG A 252 -1.27 10.17 -13.68
N ARG A 253 0.04 10.38 -13.75
CA ARG A 253 0.96 9.55 -14.56
C ARG A 253 0.97 8.11 -14.09
N TRP A 254 1.07 7.89 -12.78
CA TRP A 254 1.07 6.54 -12.20
C TRP A 254 -0.27 5.82 -12.47
N SER A 255 -1.39 6.52 -12.31
CA SER A 255 -2.72 5.94 -12.57
C SER A 255 -2.96 5.67 -14.04
N GLN A 256 -2.50 6.53 -14.94
CA GLN A 256 -2.57 6.28 -16.39
C GLN A 256 -1.73 5.06 -16.80
N ALA A 257 -0.57 4.85 -16.18
CA ALA A 257 0.26 3.68 -16.45
C ALA A 257 -0.46 2.38 -16.03
N GLN A 258 -1.04 2.36 -14.83
CA GLN A 258 -1.80 1.22 -14.31
C GLN A 258 -3.09 0.95 -15.11
N ALA A 259 -3.85 2.00 -15.46
CA ALA A 259 -5.11 1.86 -16.19
C ALA A 259 -4.93 1.30 -17.63
N LYS A 260 -3.72 1.37 -18.19
CA LYS A 260 -3.33 0.84 -19.51
C LYS A 260 -2.84 -0.62 -19.47
N ALA A 261 -2.86 -1.29 -18.31
CA ALA A 261 -2.47 -2.68 -18.21
C ALA A 261 -3.29 -3.58 -19.15
N GLU A 262 -2.63 -4.50 -19.84
CA GLU A 262 -3.27 -5.41 -20.82
C GLU A 262 -4.16 -6.47 -20.16
N ALA A 263 -3.83 -6.84 -18.92
CA ALA A 263 -4.61 -7.75 -18.10
C ALA A 263 -4.91 -7.08 -16.76
N SER A 264 -6.05 -7.44 -16.16
CA SER A 264 -6.41 -6.98 -14.83
C SER A 264 -6.91 -8.11 -13.93
N VAL A 265 -6.80 -7.91 -12.62
CA VAL A 265 -7.40 -8.75 -11.58
C VAL A 265 -8.41 -7.92 -10.82
N VAL A 266 -9.57 -8.50 -10.52
CA VAL A 266 -10.49 -7.93 -9.52
C VAL A 266 -10.23 -8.58 -8.17
N VAL A 267 -10.04 -7.78 -7.13
CA VAL A 267 -9.84 -8.24 -5.75
C VAL A 267 -11.06 -7.83 -4.92
N PHE A 268 -11.84 -8.81 -4.50
CA PHE A 268 -13.03 -8.62 -3.69
C PHE A 268 -12.69 -8.73 -2.20
N TYR A 269 -13.18 -7.78 -1.40
CA TYR A 269 -12.89 -7.68 0.05
C TYR A 269 -14.10 -7.12 0.82
N VAL A 270 -13.98 -7.01 2.15
CA VAL A 270 -14.98 -6.32 3.01
C VAL A 270 -14.25 -5.34 3.94
N SER A 271 -14.47 -4.04 3.74
CA SER A 271 -13.74 -2.93 4.40
C SER A 271 -13.79 -2.95 5.93
N ASP A 272 -14.92 -3.32 6.53
CA ASP A 272 -15.14 -3.27 7.98
C ASP A 272 -15.07 -4.65 8.66
N TYR A 273 -14.36 -5.62 8.07
CA TYR A 273 -14.36 -7.00 8.53
C TYR A 273 -12.98 -7.64 8.71
N GLY A 274 -12.63 -7.95 9.96
CA GLY A 274 -11.37 -8.61 10.30
C GLY A 274 -10.16 -7.82 9.80
N TYR A 275 -9.35 -8.47 8.97
CA TYR A 275 -8.19 -7.89 8.26
C TYR A 275 -8.38 -7.94 6.74
N SER A 276 -9.63 -8.08 6.28
CA SER A 276 -9.98 -8.34 4.87
C SER A 276 -9.40 -7.28 3.94
N ASP A 277 -9.53 -6.01 4.30
CA ASP A 277 -9.01 -4.85 3.56
C ASP A 277 -7.48 -4.91 3.40
N ARG A 278 -6.74 -5.03 4.50
CA ARG A 278 -5.27 -4.98 4.53
C ARG A 278 -4.63 -6.18 3.83
N LEU A 279 -5.19 -7.38 4.04
CA LEU A 279 -4.74 -8.59 3.35
C LEU A 279 -4.99 -8.49 1.84
N SER A 280 -6.11 -7.88 1.45
CA SER A 280 -6.45 -7.63 0.05
C SER A 280 -5.53 -6.59 -0.59
N GLN A 281 -5.18 -5.53 0.14
CA GLN A 281 -4.20 -4.53 -0.29
C GLN A 281 -2.81 -5.15 -0.48
N ALA A 282 -2.37 -6.01 0.43
CA ALA A 282 -1.10 -6.72 0.30
C ALA A 282 -1.06 -7.60 -0.96
N LEU A 283 -2.13 -8.35 -1.21
CA LEU A 283 -2.29 -9.14 -2.43
C LEU A 283 -2.35 -8.26 -3.69
N ALA A 284 -3.09 -7.16 -3.66
CA ALA A 284 -3.21 -6.21 -4.76
C ALA A 284 -1.86 -5.60 -5.13
N LYS A 285 -1.06 -5.16 -4.15
CA LYS A 285 0.32 -4.67 -4.35
C LYS A 285 1.20 -5.73 -5.03
N GLY A 286 1.06 -6.99 -4.59
CA GLY A 286 1.71 -8.13 -5.22
C GLY A 286 1.39 -8.27 -6.72
N ILE A 287 0.15 -8.00 -7.11
CA ILE A 287 -0.29 -8.06 -8.51
C ILE A 287 0.20 -6.83 -9.30
N THR A 288 0.03 -5.62 -8.76
CA THR A 288 0.33 -4.37 -9.49
C THR A 288 1.82 -4.25 -9.84
N LYS A 289 2.72 -4.75 -8.98
CA LYS A 289 4.17 -4.74 -9.26
C LYS A 289 4.60 -5.62 -10.45
N THR A 290 3.73 -6.54 -10.90
CA THR A 290 3.98 -7.33 -12.12
C THR A 290 3.50 -6.62 -13.40
N GLY A 291 2.97 -5.39 -13.28
CA GLY A 291 2.38 -4.64 -14.39
C GLY A 291 0.99 -5.13 -14.82
N VAL A 292 0.32 -5.91 -13.97
CA VAL A 292 -1.09 -6.30 -14.12
C VAL A 292 -1.94 -5.28 -13.38
N GLY A 293 -3.00 -4.78 -14.01
CA GLY A 293 -3.91 -3.85 -13.36
C GLY A 293 -4.69 -4.54 -12.24
N VAL A 294 -5.01 -3.82 -11.19
CA VAL A 294 -5.94 -4.30 -10.16
C VAL A 294 -7.18 -3.42 -10.18
N GLU A 295 -8.30 -3.96 -9.72
CA GLU A 295 -9.45 -3.21 -9.23
C GLU A 295 -9.95 -3.87 -7.95
N MET A 296 -9.98 -3.12 -6.86
CA MET A 296 -10.48 -3.58 -5.56
C MET A 296 -11.95 -3.18 -5.41
N MET A 297 -12.77 -4.12 -4.92
CA MET A 297 -14.20 -3.95 -4.79
C MET A 297 -14.70 -4.49 -3.44
N ASP A 298 -15.37 -3.63 -2.68
CA ASP A 298 -16.01 -4.00 -1.43
C ASP A 298 -17.31 -4.78 -1.71
N LEU A 299 -17.40 -6.01 -1.20
CA LEU A 299 -18.53 -6.91 -1.41
C LEU A 299 -19.82 -6.46 -0.70
N LYS A 300 -19.72 -5.64 0.36
CA LYS A 300 -20.86 -5.16 1.15
C LYS A 300 -21.59 -4.02 0.42
N SER A 301 -20.85 -3.15 -0.28
CA SER A 301 -21.40 -2.02 -1.04
C SER A 301 -21.56 -2.28 -2.55
N ALA A 302 -21.07 -3.41 -3.06
CA ALA A 302 -21.06 -3.73 -4.48
C ALA A 302 -22.47 -3.89 -5.09
N GLU A 303 -22.72 -3.19 -6.20
CA GLU A 303 -23.93 -3.39 -7.00
C GLU A 303 -23.75 -4.59 -7.96
N PRO A 304 -24.76 -5.48 -8.14
CA PRO A 304 -24.61 -6.70 -8.94
C PRO A 304 -24.15 -6.48 -10.39
N GLN A 305 -24.61 -5.41 -11.03
CA GLN A 305 -24.21 -5.06 -12.40
C GLN A 305 -22.72 -4.71 -12.46
N GLU A 306 -22.22 -3.95 -11.48
CA GLU A 306 -20.81 -3.59 -11.39
C GLU A 306 -19.96 -4.84 -11.17
N VAL A 307 -20.34 -5.72 -10.23
CA VAL A 307 -19.68 -7.02 -10.00
C VAL A 307 -19.58 -7.82 -11.30
N GLN A 308 -20.68 -7.91 -12.05
CA GLN A 308 -20.72 -8.63 -13.31
C GLN A 308 -19.79 -8.01 -14.36
N GLU A 309 -19.75 -6.69 -14.48
CA GLU A 309 -18.84 -5.97 -15.38
C GLU A 309 -17.37 -6.18 -15.01
N LEU A 310 -17.03 -6.06 -13.71
CA LEU A 310 -15.69 -6.30 -13.16
C LEU A 310 -15.20 -7.71 -13.48
N VAL A 311 -16.02 -8.71 -13.17
CA VAL A 311 -15.67 -10.11 -13.39
C VAL A 311 -15.53 -10.41 -14.87
N ASN A 312 -16.40 -9.85 -15.73
CA ASN A 312 -16.35 -10.11 -17.16
C ASN A 312 -15.09 -9.61 -17.85
N ARG A 313 -14.50 -8.51 -17.37
CA ARG A 313 -13.29 -7.89 -17.95
C ARG A 313 -11.99 -8.41 -17.36
N ALA A 314 -12.02 -8.97 -16.15
CA ALA A 314 -10.82 -9.39 -15.45
C ALA A 314 -10.22 -10.67 -16.05
N ALA A 315 -8.90 -10.82 -15.99
CA ALA A 315 -8.19 -12.06 -16.32
C ALA A 315 -8.00 -12.95 -15.08
N GLY A 316 -8.06 -12.36 -13.88
CA GLY A 316 -8.05 -13.08 -12.61
C GLY A 316 -9.05 -12.51 -11.62
N ILE A 317 -9.47 -13.34 -10.67
CA ILE A 317 -10.37 -12.99 -9.58
C ILE A 317 -9.66 -13.37 -8.28
N ALA A 318 -9.64 -12.48 -7.31
CA ALA A 318 -9.25 -12.79 -5.94
C ALA A 318 -10.39 -12.44 -4.98
N ILE A 319 -10.63 -13.26 -3.97
CA ILE A 319 -11.71 -13.03 -3.00
C ILE A 319 -11.17 -13.26 -1.58
N ALA A 320 -11.25 -12.23 -0.74
CA ALA A 320 -11.15 -12.36 0.70
C ALA A 320 -12.48 -12.90 1.25
N MET A 321 -12.43 -13.93 2.10
CA MET A 321 -13.66 -14.58 2.57
C MET A 321 -14.52 -13.59 3.38
N PRO A 322 -15.78 -13.34 2.96
CA PRO A 322 -16.68 -12.45 3.68
C PRO A 322 -17.22 -13.12 4.95
N PRO A 323 -17.87 -12.36 5.85
CA PRO A 323 -18.59 -12.97 6.97
C PRO A 323 -19.78 -13.79 6.48
N VAL A 324 -19.98 -14.98 7.05
CA VAL A 324 -21.18 -15.83 6.80
C VAL A 324 -22.46 -15.05 7.08
N SER A 325 -22.44 -14.19 8.10
CA SER A 325 -23.58 -13.35 8.48
C SER A 325 -23.93 -12.24 7.47
N SER A 326 -23.02 -11.87 6.55
CA SER A 326 -23.24 -10.75 5.61
C SER A 326 -24.01 -11.19 4.36
N LYS A 327 -25.32 -10.92 4.36
CA LYS A 327 -26.20 -11.24 3.22
C LYS A 327 -25.81 -10.52 1.93
N SER A 328 -25.40 -9.24 2.01
CA SER A 328 -24.99 -8.47 0.84
C SER A 328 -23.70 -9.02 0.24
N ALA A 329 -22.69 -9.29 1.07
CA ALA A 329 -21.43 -9.85 0.59
C ALA A 329 -21.62 -11.25 -0.03
N ASN A 330 -22.44 -12.11 0.59
CA ASN A 330 -22.75 -13.44 0.04
C ASN A 330 -23.52 -13.37 -1.29
N ALA A 331 -24.41 -12.39 -1.46
CA ALA A 331 -25.09 -12.14 -2.73
C ALA A 331 -24.11 -11.65 -3.82
N ALA A 332 -23.15 -10.79 -3.45
CA ALA A 332 -22.08 -10.35 -4.35
C ALA A 332 -21.18 -11.53 -4.75
N VAL A 333 -20.75 -12.39 -3.83
CA VAL A 333 -19.98 -13.61 -4.14
C VAL A 333 -20.76 -14.54 -5.08
N SER A 334 -22.07 -14.70 -4.87
CA SER A 334 -22.93 -15.48 -5.78
C SER A 334 -22.96 -14.88 -7.19
N THR A 335 -22.95 -13.54 -7.29
CA THR A 335 -22.87 -12.82 -8.56
C THR A 335 -21.51 -13.01 -9.23
N VAL A 336 -20.42 -12.99 -8.46
CA VAL A 336 -19.07 -13.31 -8.95
C VAL A 336 -19.03 -14.72 -9.53
N LEU A 337 -19.53 -15.70 -8.78
CA LEU A 337 -19.57 -17.10 -9.21
C LEU A 337 -20.36 -17.27 -10.51
N ALA A 338 -21.50 -16.58 -10.64
CA ALA A 338 -22.34 -16.63 -11.84
C ALA A 338 -21.70 -15.96 -13.07
N ALA A 339 -20.86 -14.93 -12.87
CA ALA A 339 -20.20 -14.19 -13.94
C ALA A 339 -18.83 -14.78 -14.36
N ALA A 340 -18.21 -15.60 -13.49
CA ALA A 340 -16.88 -16.15 -13.70
C ALA A 340 -16.79 -17.09 -14.91
N LYS A 341 -15.62 -17.09 -15.55
CA LYS A 341 -15.32 -17.85 -16.78
C LYS A 341 -14.11 -18.74 -16.58
N SER A 342 -14.14 -19.93 -17.19
CA SER A 342 -13.12 -20.98 -17.06
C SER A 342 -11.70 -20.58 -17.50
N ASN A 343 -11.55 -19.52 -18.29
CA ASN A 343 -10.26 -19.01 -18.73
C ASN A 343 -9.60 -18.04 -17.73
N GLN A 344 -10.29 -17.68 -16.65
CA GLN A 344 -9.78 -16.80 -15.59
C GLN A 344 -9.01 -17.58 -14.52
N LEU A 345 -8.10 -16.90 -13.84
CA LEU A 345 -7.47 -17.41 -12.62
C LEU A 345 -8.32 -17.07 -11.39
N ILE A 346 -8.25 -17.89 -10.34
CA ILE A 346 -8.90 -17.66 -9.05
C ILE A 346 -7.88 -17.70 -7.90
N GLY A 347 -8.03 -16.85 -6.91
CA GLY A 347 -7.29 -16.89 -5.65
C GLY A 347 -8.21 -16.61 -4.48
N LEU A 348 -8.19 -17.43 -3.44
CA LEU A 348 -9.03 -17.23 -2.25
C LEU A 348 -8.15 -17.13 -1.00
N PHE A 349 -8.56 -16.29 -0.06
CA PHE A 349 -7.86 -16.10 1.21
C PHE A 349 -8.83 -15.72 2.33
N GLU A 350 -8.56 -16.17 3.55
CA GLU A 350 -9.35 -15.80 4.74
C GLU A 350 -9.09 -14.34 5.15
N SER A 351 -10.07 -13.73 5.82
CA SER A 351 -10.01 -12.35 6.32
C SER A 351 -9.63 -12.30 7.81
N TYR A 352 -9.67 -13.44 8.51
CA TYR A 352 -9.48 -13.51 9.96
C TYR A 352 -10.48 -12.61 10.72
N GLY A 353 -11.74 -12.62 10.32
CA GLY A 353 -12.84 -11.90 10.97
C GLY A 353 -13.60 -12.75 12.01
N GLY A 354 -13.34 -14.06 12.08
CA GLY A 354 -13.89 -14.96 13.09
C GLY A 354 -15.26 -15.57 12.74
N ASP A 355 -15.87 -15.11 11.66
CA ASP A 355 -17.13 -15.61 11.07
C ASP A 355 -16.95 -15.83 9.55
N ASP A 356 -15.71 -16.09 9.11
CA ASP A 356 -15.36 -16.16 7.69
C ASP A 356 -16.12 -17.30 7.01
N ASP A 357 -16.67 -17.04 5.82
CA ASP A 357 -17.30 -18.08 5.00
C ASP A 357 -16.28 -19.16 4.64
N PRO A 358 -16.59 -20.47 4.83
CA PRO A 358 -15.63 -21.52 4.57
C PRO A 358 -15.07 -21.50 3.14
N ILE A 359 -13.75 -21.45 3.05
CA ILE A 359 -13.03 -21.29 1.77
C ILE A 359 -13.20 -22.50 0.82
N ASP A 360 -13.28 -23.72 1.37
CA ASP A 360 -13.23 -24.96 0.59
C ASP A 360 -14.48 -25.20 -0.29
N PRO A 361 -15.72 -24.98 0.20
CA PRO A 361 -16.92 -25.01 -0.64
C PRO A 361 -16.84 -24.06 -1.85
N LEU A 362 -16.48 -22.80 -1.61
CA LEU A 362 -16.40 -21.80 -2.67
C LEU A 362 -15.29 -22.14 -3.68
N LEU A 363 -14.13 -22.58 -3.19
CA LEU A 363 -13.03 -23.04 -4.05
C LEU A 363 -13.45 -24.20 -4.96
N ARG A 364 -14.21 -25.15 -4.43
CA ARG A 364 -14.73 -26.28 -5.22
C ARG A 364 -15.65 -25.81 -6.34
N GLN A 365 -16.54 -24.85 -6.06
CA GLN A 365 -17.45 -24.30 -7.07
C GLN A 365 -16.66 -23.63 -8.22
N PHE A 366 -15.62 -22.84 -7.92
CA PHE A 366 -14.77 -22.26 -8.97
C PHE A 366 -13.99 -23.33 -9.77
N ARG A 367 -13.52 -24.39 -9.11
CA ARG A 367 -12.86 -25.52 -9.80
C ARG A 367 -13.83 -26.27 -10.72
N GLU A 368 -15.08 -26.46 -10.31
CA GLU A 368 -16.14 -27.07 -11.12
C GLU A 368 -16.49 -26.22 -12.35
N LEU A 369 -16.40 -24.89 -12.24
CA LEU A 369 -16.47 -23.95 -13.38
C LEU A 369 -15.21 -23.97 -14.27
N GLY A 370 -14.16 -24.69 -13.88
CA GLY A 370 -12.93 -24.87 -14.66
C GLY A 370 -11.86 -23.79 -14.45
N LEU A 371 -12.03 -22.88 -13.49
CA LEU A 371 -11.01 -21.89 -13.15
C LEU A 371 -9.79 -22.57 -12.51
N LYS A 372 -8.61 -22.01 -12.78
CA LYS A 372 -7.34 -22.49 -12.21
C LYS A 372 -6.93 -21.60 -11.05
N GLU A 373 -6.49 -22.22 -9.97
CA GLU A 373 -5.91 -21.50 -8.84
C GLU A 373 -4.61 -20.81 -9.26
N ALA A 374 -4.49 -19.53 -8.94
CA ALA A 374 -3.25 -18.78 -9.11
C ALA A 374 -2.21 -19.12 -8.03
N PHE A 375 -2.69 -19.43 -6.83
CA PHE A 375 -1.91 -19.79 -5.65
C PHE A 375 -2.78 -20.67 -4.73
N ASN A 376 -2.16 -21.37 -3.79
CA ASN A 376 -2.88 -22.17 -2.81
C ASN A 376 -3.74 -21.28 -1.90
N ALA A 377 -5.00 -21.66 -1.69
CA ALA A 377 -5.90 -20.92 -0.81
C ALA A 377 -5.27 -20.61 0.57
N ILE A 378 -5.19 -19.33 0.92
CA ILE A 378 -4.52 -18.84 2.13
C ILE A 378 -5.48 -18.94 3.30
N ARG A 379 -5.07 -19.65 4.35
CA ARG A 379 -5.86 -19.81 5.59
C ARG A 379 -5.11 -19.16 6.74
N ILE A 380 -5.80 -18.33 7.50
CA ILE A 380 -5.25 -17.46 8.53
C ILE A 380 -5.83 -17.91 9.87
N LYS A 381 -4.97 -18.41 10.75
CA LYS A 381 -5.37 -19.00 12.04
C LYS A 381 -5.02 -18.15 13.25
N GLU A 382 -4.29 -17.07 13.01
CA GLU A 382 -3.78 -16.16 14.01
C GLU A 382 -3.89 -14.73 13.48
N ILE A 383 -3.78 -13.76 14.39
CA ILE A 383 -3.75 -12.35 14.01
C ILE A 383 -2.65 -12.15 12.95
N PRO A 384 -2.97 -11.56 11.78
CA PRO A 384 -2.01 -11.33 10.71
C PRO A 384 -0.72 -10.67 11.21
N THR A 385 0.40 -11.31 10.87
CA THR A 385 1.76 -10.84 11.12
C THR A 385 2.40 -10.34 9.82
N GLU A 386 3.59 -9.74 9.90
CA GLU A 386 4.36 -9.32 8.72
C GLU A 386 4.57 -10.48 7.73
N ALA A 387 4.74 -11.71 8.23
CA ALA A 387 4.86 -12.91 7.40
C ALA A 387 3.57 -13.24 6.62
N ILE A 388 2.40 -12.97 7.21
CA ILE A 388 1.10 -13.22 6.55
C ILE A 388 0.83 -12.18 5.46
N TYR A 389 1.15 -10.90 5.71
CA TYR A 389 1.06 -9.88 4.66
C TYR A 389 2.04 -10.14 3.51
N GLN A 390 3.28 -10.56 3.83
CA GLN A 390 4.25 -10.98 2.81
C GLN A 390 3.75 -12.20 2.02
N LEU A 391 3.11 -13.17 2.68
CA LEU A 391 2.48 -14.31 2.01
C LEU A 391 1.41 -13.85 0.99
N CYS A 392 0.53 -12.93 1.36
CA CYS A 392 -0.45 -12.35 0.45
C CYS A 392 0.21 -11.60 -0.72
N GLU A 393 1.24 -10.80 -0.46
CA GLU A 393 1.98 -10.07 -1.50
C GLU A 393 2.67 -11.05 -2.49
N GLU A 394 3.30 -12.11 -1.98
CA GLU A 394 3.91 -13.16 -2.81
C GLU A 394 2.86 -13.93 -3.63
N ALA A 395 1.69 -14.21 -3.05
CA ALA A 395 0.57 -14.84 -3.76
C ALA A 395 0.03 -13.95 -4.89
N GLY A 396 -0.13 -12.65 -4.64
CA GLY A 396 -0.47 -11.67 -5.67
C GLY A 396 0.57 -11.61 -6.80
N THR A 397 1.85 -11.64 -6.43
CA THR A 397 2.98 -11.70 -7.38
C THR A 397 2.88 -12.93 -8.28
N ASP A 398 2.61 -14.09 -7.69
CA ASP A 398 2.48 -15.34 -8.42
C ASP A 398 1.31 -15.30 -9.41
N MET A 399 0.17 -14.74 -9.00
CA MET A 399 -0.98 -14.51 -9.88
C MET A 399 -0.62 -13.60 -11.06
N GLY A 400 0.02 -12.45 -10.78
CA GLY A 400 0.45 -11.50 -11.81
C GLY A 400 1.45 -12.09 -12.81
N GLN A 401 2.41 -12.87 -12.32
CA GLN A 401 3.38 -13.60 -13.16
C GLN A 401 2.71 -14.65 -14.05
N LEU A 402 1.69 -15.36 -13.55
CA LEU A 402 0.94 -16.33 -14.36
C LEU A 402 0.21 -15.63 -15.52
N LEU A 403 -0.40 -14.47 -15.26
CA LEU A 403 -1.13 -13.69 -16.27
C LEU A 403 -0.21 -13.05 -17.31
N THR A 404 1.02 -12.72 -16.95
CA THR A 404 2.00 -12.07 -17.85
C THR A 404 2.95 -13.04 -18.55
N ARG A 405 2.95 -14.32 -18.17
CA ARG A 405 3.92 -15.32 -18.65
C ARG A 405 4.01 -15.42 -20.17
N ASP A 406 2.87 -15.62 -20.83
CA ASP A 406 2.82 -15.86 -22.27
C ASP A 406 3.23 -14.61 -23.06
N ARG A 407 2.94 -13.42 -22.53
CA ARG A 407 3.41 -12.13 -23.05
C ARG A 407 4.93 -12.01 -22.94
N GLY A 408 5.49 -12.31 -21.76
CA GLY A 408 6.94 -12.30 -21.55
C GLY A 408 7.68 -13.27 -22.47
N ILE A 409 7.06 -14.39 -22.85
CA ILE A 409 7.62 -15.32 -23.85
C ILE A 409 7.55 -14.71 -25.26
N LYS A 410 6.44 -14.06 -25.64
CA LYS A 410 6.28 -13.43 -26.96
C LYS A 410 7.25 -12.26 -27.15
N GLN A 411 7.37 -11.36 -26.18
CA GLN A 411 8.33 -10.23 -26.24
C GLN A 411 9.78 -10.71 -26.34
N ARG A 412 10.16 -11.77 -25.62
CA ARG A 412 11.50 -12.37 -25.72
C ARG A 412 11.80 -12.92 -27.12
N LYS A 413 10.79 -13.41 -27.84
CA LYS A 413 10.95 -13.92 -29.21
C LYS A 413 11.03 -12.83 -30.28
N SER A 414 10.61 -11.60 -29.98
CA SER A 414 10.56 -10.50 -30.96
C SER A 414 11.79 -9.58 -30.96
N LEU A 415 12.76 -9.81 -30.06
CA LEU A 415 13.99 -9.01 -29.97
C LEU A 415 15.00 -9.41 -31.06
N ASP A 416 15.81 -8.44 -31.51
CA ASP A 416 16.91 -8.69 -32.44
C ASP A 416 17.96 -9.60 -31.80
N SER A 417 18.22 -10.74 -32.44
CA SER A 417 19.11 -11.77 -31.93
C SER A 417 20.54 -11.28 -31.69
N ASP A 418 21.02 -10.27 -32.44
CA ASP A 418 22.39 -9.77 -32.28
C ASP A 418 22.51 -8.74 -31.17
N LEU A 419 21.50 -7.86 -31.01
CA LEU A 419 21.40 -6.97 -29.86
C LEU A 419 21.34 -7.76 -28.54
N ASP A 420 20.51 -8.80 -28.48
CA ASP A 420 20.37 -9.64 -27.29
C ASP A 420 21.68 -10.34 -26.93
N LYS A 421 22.40 -10.87 -27.92
CA LYS A 421 23.72 -11.49 -27.72
C LYS A 421 24.74 -10.46 -27.23
N ALA A 422 24.73 -9.25 -27.80
CA ALA A 422 25.62 -8.16 -27.37
C ALA A 422 25.37 -7.78 -25.91
N LEU A 423 24.10 -7.60 -25.51
CA LEU A 423 23.73 -7.37 -24.11
C LEU A 423 24.14 -8.54 -23.19
N GLY A 424 24.07 -9.77 -23.70
CA GLY A 424 24.55 -10.97 -22.99
C GLY A 424 26.05 -10.96 -22.71
N ARG A 425 26.85 -10.16 -23.42
CA ARG A 425 28.30 -10.03 -23.20
C ARG A 425 28.65 -9.17 -21.98
N ILE A 426 27.70 -8.42 -21.43
CA ILE A 426 27.88 -7.73 -20.15
C ILE A 426 28.05 -8.80 -19.07
N SER A 427 29.26 -8.90 -18.52
CA SER A 427 29.60 -9.80 -17.43
C SER A 427 29.33 -9.15 -16.08
N GLY A 428 28.96 -9.99 -15.11
CA GLY A 428 28.83 -9.60 -13.71
C GLY A 428 29.27 -10.74 -12.82
N GLY A 429 29.66 -10.41 -11.59
CA GLY A 429 29.85 -11.44 -10.57
C GLY A 429 28.53 -12.15 -10.25
N LEU A 430 28.63 -13.30 -9.59
CA LEU A 430 27.48 -14.03 -9.08
C LEU A 430 27.35 -13.79 -7.58
N TYR A 431 26.18 -13.29 -7.19
CA TYR A 431 25.91 -12.86 -5.84
C TYR A 431 24.57 -13.38 -5.35
N ILE A 432 24.39 -13.44 -4.03
CA ILE A 432 23.08 -13.65 -3.41
C ILE A 432 22.83 -12.52 -2.43
N ILE A 433 21.75 -11.80 -2.66
CA ILE A 433 21.26 -10.79 -1.75
C ILE A 433 20.33 -11.49 -0.76
N THR A 434 20.49 -11.18 0.51
CA THR A 434 19.70 -11.72 1.61
C THR A 434 19.27 -10.58 2.51
N ALA A 435 18.00 -10.52 2.86
CA ALA A 435 17.45 -9.47 3.70
C ALA A 435 16.55 -10.09 4.77
N GLN A 436 16.50 -9.44 5.93
CA GLN A 436 15.58 -9.75 7.01
C GLN A 436 15.02 -8.46 7.60
N LYS A 437 13.70 -8.42 7.78
CA LYS A 437 12.96 -7.35 8.45
C LYS A 437 11.90 -8.00 9.32
N GLY A 438 11.95 -7.75 10.63
CA GLY A 438 11.13 -8.49 11.59
C GLY A 438 11.32 -10.01 11.43
N ASP A 439 10.19 -10.70 11.25
CA ASP A 439 10.13 -12.15 11.02
C ASP A 439 10.22 -12.54 9.53
N SER A 440 10.14 -11.56 8.63
CA SER A 440 10.24 -11.77 7.18
C SER A 440 11.69 -11.90 6.72
N LYS A 441 11.98 -12.94 5.95
CA LYS A 441 13.30 -13.17 5.34
C LYS A 441 13.16 -13.50 3.86
N SER A 442 14.04 -12.93 3.05
CA SER A 442 14.06 -13.24 1.63
C SER A 442 15.47 -13.26 1.06
N ALA A 443 15.60 -13.87 -0.11
CA ALA A 443 16.84 -14.00 -0.83
C ALA A 443 16.63 -13.94 -2.34
N MET A 444 17.62 -13.41 -3.05
CA MET A 444 17.62 -13.31 -4.51
C MET A 444 19.02 -13.53 -5.07
N LEU A 445 19.11 -14.38 -6.09
CA LEU A 445 20.31 -14.47 -6.93
C LEU A 445 20.44 -13.20 -7.78
N ALA A 446 21.60 -12.56 -7.75
CA ALA A 446 21.85 -11.30 -8.46
C ALA A 446 23.13 -11.37 -9.28
N SER A 447 23.14 -10.70 -10.44
CA SER A 447 24.35 -10.48 -11.23
C SER A 447 24.54 -9.03 -11.71
N TRP A 448 23.59 -8.14 -11.46
CA TRP A 448 23.66 -6.73 -11.87
C TRP A 448 24.02 -5.86 -10.69
N ILE A 449 25.31 -5.90 -10.33
CA ILE A 449 25.87 -5.18 -9.20
C ILE A 449 27.18 -4.50 -9.62
N SER A 450 27.34 -3.24 -9.25
CA SER A 450 28.56 -2.46 -9.50
C SER A 450 28.90 -1.60 -8.30
N GLN A 451 30.19 -1.39 -8.03
CA GLN A 451 30.60 -0.31 -7.13
C GLN A 451 30.22 1.04 -7.77
N ALA A 452 29.70 1.95 -6.95
CA ALA A 452 29.16 3.23 -7.39
C ALA A 452 29.86 4.43 -6.74
N SER A 453 30.51 4.25 -5.59
CA SER A 453 31.14 5.35 -4.85
C SER A 453 32.25 4.88 -3.91
N PHE A 454 33.19 5.80 -3.63
CA PHE A 454 34.26 5.63 -2.63
C PHE A 454 33.94 6.30 -1.29
N LYS A 455 33.12 7.36 -1.29
CA LYS A 455 32.73 8.13 -0.10
C LYS A 455 31.25 8.52 -0.17
N PRO A 456 30.36 7.90 0.62
CA PRO A 456 30.57 6.63 1.34
C PRO A 456 30.94 5.47 0.39
N LEU A 457 31.43 4.35 0.91
CA LEU A 457 31.59 3.12 0.11
C LEU A 457 30.19 2.68 -0.34
N GLY A 458 29.94 2.65 -1.65
CA GLY A 458 28.61 2.35 -2.15
C GLY A 458 28.58 1.53 -3.41
N LEU A 459 27.45 0.86 -3.62
CA LEU A 459 27.18 -0.03 -4.73
C LEU A 459 25.78 0.20 -5.28
N THR A 460 25.57 -0.18 -6.54
CA THR A 460 24.26 -0.26 -7.16
C THR A 460 23.85 -1.71 -7.37
N ILE A 461 22.55 -1.96 -7.26
CA ILE A 461 21.93 -3.27 -7.48
C ILE A 461 20.68 -3.05 -8.33
N ALA A 462 20.49 -3.87 -9.36
CA ALA A 462 19.20 -3.95 -10.03
C ALA A 462 18.33 -5.06 -9.43
N VAL A 463 17.13 -4.71 -8.99
CA VAL A 463 16.15 -5.61 -8.37
C VAL A 463 14.87 -5.59 -9.20
N ALA A 464 14.45 -6.73 -9.75
CA ALA A 464 13.19 -6.80 -10.50
C ALA A 464 11.99 -6.53 -9.58
N LYS A 465 11.01 -5.76 -10.07
CA LYS A 465 9.84 -5.33 -9.29
C LYS A 465 8.99 -6.49 -8.78
N ASP A 466 9.00 -7.61 -9.49
CA ASP A 466 8.22 -8.81 -9.18
C ASP A 466 8.95 -9.81 -8.28
N ARG A 467 10.08 -9.42 -7.65
CA ARG A 467 10.82 -10.27 -6.72
C ARG A 467 10.34 -10.05 -5.30
N ALA A 468 10.15 -11.13 -4.55
CA ALA A 468 9.73 -11.06 -3.16
C ALA A 468 10.69 -10.27 -2.24
N ILE A 469 11.98 -10.21 -2.58
CA ILE A 469 12.96 -9.44 -1.80
C ILE A 469 12.77 -7.92 -1.96
N GLU A 470 12.05 -7.46 -2.99
CA GLU A 470 11.86 -6.04 -3.27
C GLU A 470 11.20 -5.31 -2.09
N SER A 471 10.25 -5.95 -1.40
CA SER A 471 9.59 -5.41 -0.21
C SER A 471 10.53 -5.21 0.98
N LEU A 472 11.70 -5.85 0.98
CA LEU A 472 12.76 -5.77 2.00
C LEU A 472 13.95 -4.89 1.58
N MET A 473 13.83 -4.18 0.47
CA MET A 473 14.88 -3.34 -0.10
C MET A 473 14.39 -1.92 -0.39
N GLN A 474 13.52 -1.38 0.48
CA GLN A 474 13.07 0.00 0.45
C GLN A 474 14.15 0.95 1.01
N VAL A 475 13.97 2.26 0.85
CA VAL A 475 14.90 3.25 1.44
C VAL A 475 14.95 3.07 2.96
N GLY A 476 16.15 3.04 3.53
CA GLY A 476 16.38 2.78 4.96
C GLY A 476 16.53 1.29 5.33
N ASP A 477 16.13 0.37 4.45
CA ASP A 477 16.29 -1.06 4.73
C ASP A 477 17.75 -1.52 4.66
N ARG A 478 18.01 -2.65 5.33
CA ARG A 478 19.33 -3.28 5.39
C ARG A 478 19.31 -4.66 4.77
N PHE A 479 20.42 -5.03 4.15
CA PHE A 479 20.60 -6.35 3.55
C PHE A 479 22.06 -6.79 3.61
N VAL A 480 22.31 -8.05 3.25
CA VAL A 480 23.64 -8.61 3.06
C VAL A 480 23.82 -9.00 1.61
N LEU A 481 24.93 -8.55 1.01
CA LEU A 481 25.39 -9.01 -0.29
C LEU A 481 26.41 -10.14 -0.09
N ASN A 482 26.04 -11.36 -0.46
CA ASN A 482 26.92 -12.54 -0.40
C ASN A 482 27.58 -12.75 -1.77
N ILE A 483 28.91 -12.72 -1.82
CA ILE A 483 29.71 -12.89 -3.02
C ILE A 483 30.09 -14.37 -3.16
N LEU A 484 29.81 -14.99 -4.30
CA LEU A 484 30.03 -16.43 -4.48
C LEU A 484 31.44 -16.75 -4.98
N GLU A 485 31.99 -17.88 -4.53
CA GLU A 485 33.32 -18.38 -4.90
C GLU A 485 33.29 -19.11 -6.24
N GLU A 486 34.22 -18.78 -7.14
CA GLU A 486 34.47 -19.53 -8.38
C GLU A 486 34.78 -21.00 -8.05
N GLY A 487 34.20 -21.93 -8.81
CA GLY A 487 34.33 -23.38 -8.53
C GLY A 487 33.49 -23.94 -7.37
N ASN A 488 32.83 -23.11 -6.54
CA ASN A 488 31.98 -23.59 -5.43
C ASN A 488 30.56 -22.96 -5.39
N TYR A 489 30.24 -22.06 -6.32
CA TYR A 489 28.96 -21.34 -6.35
C TYR A 489 27.73 -22.18 -6.73
N GLN A 490 27.90 -23.34 -7.40
CA GLN A 490 26.80 -24.04 -8.07
C GLN A 490 25.67 -24.48 -7.14
N LYS A 491 25.98 -24.89 -5.91
CA LYS A 491 24.98 -25.36 -4.94
C LYS A 491 24.04 -24.21 -4.54
N LEU A 492 24.62 -23.09 -4.11
CA LEU A 492 23.86 -21.90 -3.72
C LEU A 492 23.09 -21.32 -4.91
N MET A 493 23.73 -21.22 -6.08
CA MET A 493 23.07 -20.76 -7.30
C MET A 493 21.84 -21.61 -7.65
N LYS A 494 21.98 -22.95 -7.70
CA LYS A 494 20.87 -23.86 -8.00
C LYS A 494 19.76 -23.80 -6.95
N HIS A 495 20.08 -23.48 -5.70
CA HIS A 495 19.09 -23.31 -4.64
C HIS A 495 18.24 -22.06 -4.87
N PHE A 496 18.87 -20.89 -5.01
CA PHE A 496 18.17 -19.61 -5.12
C PHE A 496 17.65 -19.29 -6.53
N LEU A 497 17.96 -20.13 -7.54
CA LEU A 497 17.32 -20.08 -8.86
C LEU A 497 15.93 -20.75 -8.88
N LYS A 498 15.61 -21.61 -7.90
CA LYS A 498 14.31 -22.28 -7.82
C LYS A 498 13.20 -21.26 -7.52
N ARG A 499 12.00 -21.53 -8.03
CA ARG A 499 10.78 -20.82 -7.59
C ARG A 499 10.36 -21.37 -6.23
N PHE A 500 10.20 -20.48 -5.27
CA PHE A 500 9.64 -20.79 -3.95
C PHE A 500 8.17 -20.42 -3.96
N PRO A 501 7.26 -21.29 -3.47
CA PRO A 501 5.87 -20.91 -3.30
C PRO A 501 5.77 -19.82 -2.21
N PRO A 502 4.68 -19.04 -2.21
CA PRO A 502 4.45 -18.01 -1.20
C PRO A 502 4.58 -18.55 0.23
N GLY A 503 5.30 -17.84 1.09
CA GLY A 503 5.54 -18.18 2.50
C GLY A 503 6.56 -19.30 2.75
N ALA A 504 7.18 -19.88 1.72
CA ALA A 504 8.18 -20.93 1.92
C ALA A 504 9.50 -20.39 2.50
N ASP A 505 10.15 -21.18 3.37
CA ASP A 505 11.50 -20.87 3.86
C ASP A 505 12.52 -20.99 2.72
N ARG A 506 12.96 -19.84 2.20
CA ARG A 506 13.96 -19.74 1.13
C ARG A 506 15.34 -20.21 1.57
N PHE A 507 15.61 -20.38 2.85
CA PHE A 507 16.91 -20.77 3.40
C PHE A 507 16.96 -22.24 3.85
N GLU A 508 15.88 -23.00 3.65
CA GLU A 508 15.85 -24.42 4.03
C GLU A 508 17.04 -25.18 3.43
N GLY A 509 17.84 -25.83 4.28
CA GLY A 509 19.03 -26.58 3.86
C GLY A 509 20.26 -25.74 3.51
N VAL A 510 20.21 -24.41 3.68
CA VAL A 510 21.32 -23.48 3.47
C VAL A 510 21.90 -23.07 4.82
N LYS A 511 23.22 -23.20 4.98
CA LYS A 511 23.91 -22.82 6.22
C LYS A 511 24.11 -21.31 6.28
N THR A 512 23.54 -20.68 7.31
CA THR A 512 23.60 -19.24 7.52
C THR A 512 24.19 -18.87 8.88
N GLN A 513 24.70 -17.64 8.98
CA GLN A 513 25.03 -16.97 10.23
C GLN A 513 24.35 -15.59 10.22
N SER A 514 24.10 -14.98 11.37
CA SER A 514 23.49 -13.64 11.42
C SER A 514 24.54 -12.54 11.27
N ALA A 515 24.26 -11.58 10.39
CA ALA A 515 25.01 -10.32 10.29
C ALA A 515 24.72 -9.37 11.45
N SER A 516 25.49 -8.28 11.58
CA SER A 516 25.21 -7.26 12.58
C SER A 516 23.87 -6.55 12.35
N ASN A 517 23.46 -6.42 11.08
CA ASN A 517 22.13 -5.94 10.68
C ASN A 517 21.01 -7.00 10.77
N GLY A 518 21.29 -8.19 11.31
CA GLY A 518 20.33 -9.29 11.47
C GLY A 518 20.10 -10.13 10.20
N SER A 519 20.46 -9.64 9.01
CA SER A 519 20.25 -10.38 7.76
C SER A 519 21.16 -11.62 7.64
N PRO A 520 20.72 -12.69 6.94
CA PRO A 520 21.51 -13.91 6.84
C PRO A 520 22.79 -13.75 6.00
N ILE A 521 23.95 -14.12 6.55
CA ILE A 521 25.17 -14.34 5.77
C ILE A 521 25.24 -15.82 5.39
N LEU A 522 25.49 -16.11 4.12
CA LEU A 522 25.67 -17.48 3.64
C LEU A 522 27.08 -17.96 3.94
N THR A 523 27.21 -19.01 4.76
CA THR A 523 28.53 -19.49 5.22
C THR A 523 29.39 -20.10 4.10
N ASP A 524 28.75 -20.58 3.03
CA ASP A 524 29.42 -21.11 1.83
C ASP A 524 29.82 -19.98 0.84
N ALA A 525 29.59 -18.70 1.17
CA ALA A 525 30.00 -17.56 0.33
C ALA A 525 31.49 -17.19 0.49
N LEU A 526 32.08 -16.65 -0.58
CA LEU A 526 33.47 -16.16 -0.60
C LEU A 526 33.66 -14.95 0.31
N ALA A 527 32.73 -14.00 0.25
CA ALA A 527 32.74 -12.77 1.00
C ALA A 527 31.31 -12.28 1.25
N TYR A 528 31.15 -11.36 2.19
CA TYR A 528 29.89 -10.67 2.40
C TYR A 528 30.11 -9.18 2.66
N LEU A 529 29.10 -8.39 2.32
CA LEU A 529 29.00 -6.96 2.64
C LEU A 529 27.65 -6.68 3.33
N GLU A 530 27.67 -6.01 4.47
CA GLU A 530 26.47 -5.47 5.13
C GLU A 530 26.16 -4.10 4.55
N CYS A 531 24.95 -3.96 4.01
CA CYS A 531 24.56 -2.81 3.21
C CYS A 531 23.31 -2.12 3.77
N HIS A 532 23.21 -0.82 3.48
CA HIS A 532 22.08 0.04 3.83
C HIS A 532 21.57 0.77 2.59
N VAL A 533 20.26 0.67 2.29
CA VAL A 533 19.66 1.30 1.12
C VAL A 533 19.53 2.81 1.35
N VAL A 534 20.11 3.59 0.44
CA VAL A 534 20.09 5.06 0.51
C VAL A 534 19.09 5.67 -0.46
N SER A 535 19.01 5.16 -1.69
CA SER A 535 18.07 5.69 -2.68
C SER A 535 17.70 4.63 -3.72
N ARG A 536 16.60 4.89 -4.43
CA ARG A 536 16.04 3.99 -5.43
C ARG A 536 15.62 4.79 -6.66
N MET A 537 15.84 4.22 -7.83
CA MET A 537 15.41 4.77 -9.11
C MET A 537 14.49 3.76 -9.82
N GLU A 538 13.30 4.22 -10.20
CA GLU A 538 12.34 3.40 -10.92
C GLU A 538 12.74 3.27 -12.40
N LEU A 539 12.86 2.04 -12.88
CA LEU A 539 12.92 1.72 -14.31
C LEU A 539 11.62 1.01 -14.73
N SER A 540 11.58 0.50 -15.97
CA SER A 540 10.40 -0.21 -16.50
C SER A 540 9.97 -1.39 -15.62
N ASP A 541 10.88 -2.33 -15.40
CA ASP A 541 10.65 -3.64 -14.77
C ASP A 541 11.58 -3.90 -13.57
N HIS A 542 12.51 -2.97 -13.30
CA HIS A 542 13.47 -3.04 -12.21
C HIS A 542 13.51 -1.75 -11.40
N TRP A 543 13.99 -1.86 -10.17
CA TRP A 543 14.54 -0.77 -9.38
C TRP A 543 16.05 -0.80 -9.48
N VAL A 544 16.68 0.36 -9.68
CA VAL A 544 18.11 0.52 -9.37
C VAL A 544 18.21 1.03 -7.94
N VAL A 545 18.79 0.21 -7.08
CA VAL A 545 18.99 0.49 -5.66
C VAL A 545 20.42 0.94 -5.46
N TYR A 546 20.62 2.13 -4.89
CA TYR A 546 21.92 2.58 -4.40
C TYR A 546 22.01 2.32 -2.89
N ALA A 547 23.07 1.63 -2.48
CA ALA A 547 23.28 1.24 -1.10
C ALA A 547 24.71 1.57 -0.65
N THR A 548 24.85 1.95 0.61
CA THR A 548 26.15 2.11 1.28
C THR A 548 26.56 0.83 1.98
N VAL A 549 27.85 0.61 2.11
CA VAL A 549 28.44 -0.56 2.76
C VAL A 549 29.05 -0.15 4.09
N ASP A 550 28.59 -0.77 5.18
CA ASP A 550 29.03 -0.46 6.53
C ASP A 550 30.16 -1.40 6.99
N THR A 551 30.02 -2.70 6.68
CA THR A 551 30.93 -3.77 7.11
C THR A 551 31.10 -4.80 6.01
N GLY A 552 32.24 -5.48 5.95
CA GLY A 552 32.44 -6.60 5.04
C GLY A 552 33.60 -7.49 5.44
N ARG A 553 33.57 -8.75 4.97
CA ARG A 553 34.66 -9.72 5.20
C ARG A 553 34.81 -10.64 4.01
N VAL A 554 36.06 -11.00 3.70
CA VAL A 554 36.44 -12.06 2.76
C VAL A 554 36.93 -13.28 3.53
N SER A 555 36.45 -14.47 3.17
CA SER A 555 36.81 -15.74 3.82
C SER A 555 38.10 -16.33 3.27
N LYS A 556 38.35 -16.17 1.96
CA LYS A 556 39.52 -16.69 1.25
C LYS A 556 40.09 -15.61 0.33
N ALA A 557 41.17 -14.95 0.76
CA ALA A 557 41.70 -13.78 0.06
C ALA A 557 42.17 -14.06 -1.38
N ASP A 558 42.66 -15.27 -1.65
CA ASP A 558 43.21 -15.66 -2.96
C ASP A 558 42.18 -16.34 -3.88
N ALA A 559 40.95 -16.58 -3.41
CA ALA A 559 39.92 -17.21 -4.21
C ALA A 559 39.20 -16.18 -5.10
N LEU A 560 38.81 -16.62 -6.31
CA LEU A 560 38.17 -15.75 -7.30
C LEU A 560 36.65 -15.67 -7.06
N THR A 561 36.07 -14.51 -7.38
CA THR A 561 34.61 -14.36 -7.43
C THR A 561 34.05 -15.11 -8.64
N ALA A 562 32.95 -15.83 -8.43
CA ALA A 562 32.23 -16.50 -9.51
C ALA A 562 31.68 -15.47 -10.51
N VAL A 563 31.83 -15.74 -11.81
CA VAL A 563 31.34 -14.84 -12.88
C VAL A 563 30.17 -15.47 -13.63
N HIS A 564 29.10 -14.71 -13.83
CA HIS A 564 27.97 -15.13 -14.65
C HIS A 564 28.17 -14.69 -16.10
N HIS A 565 28.42 -15.66 -16.98
CA HIS A 565 28.48 -15.44 -18.43
C HIS A 565 27.16 -15.80 -19.10
N ARG A 566 26.45 -14.80 -19.62
CA ARG A 566 25.17 -15.00 -20.30
C ARG A 566 25.37 -15.16 -21.81
N LYS A 567 24.44 -15.88 -22.45
CA LYS A 567 24.38 -15.96 -23.93
C LYS A 567 23.53 -14.86 -24.55
N VAL A 568 22.55 -14.36 -23.79
CA VAL A 568 21.62 -13.28 -24.17
C VAL A 568 21.32 -12.41 -22.95
N GLY A 569 20.98 -11.15 -23.17
CA GLY A 569 20.80 -10.15 -22.11
C GLY A 569 19.39 -10.03 -21.53
N ASN A 570 18.38 -10.61 -22.18
CA ASN A 570 16.96 -10.38 -21.90
C ASN A 570 16.29 -11.39 -20.94
N TYR A 571 17.05 -12.35 -20.40
CA TYR A 571 16.62 -13.22 -19.29
C TYR A 571 17.82 -13.81 -18.54
N TYR A 572 17.52 -14.42 -17.39
CA TYR A 572 18.46 -15.19 -16.55
C TYR A 572 18.47 -16.66 -16.92
#